data_AF-A0AAW1GMG2-F1
#
_entry.id   AF-A0AAW1GMG2-F1
#
_cell.length_a   1.000
_cell.length_b   1.000
_cell.length_c   1.000
_cell.angle_alpha   90.00
_cell.angle_beta   90.00
_cell.angle_gamma   90.00
#
_symmetry.space_group_name_H-M   'P 1'
#
loop_
_entity.id
_entity.type
_entity.pdbx_description
1 polymer ?
#
loop_
_entity_poly.entity_id
_entity_poly.type
_entity_poly.pdbx_seq_one_letter_code
_entity_poly.pdbx_strand_id
1 'polypeptide(L)'
;MNDPVLRLNWQKAWVIIIMESPHGLMIFYIFFPVVILGTIACNVGLAVLEPSTIGEPADPFATPLEILPEWYFFPVFQILRTVPNKYIRRSFNGFSTCGIINSSFLENVNKFQNPFRRPVATTVFLVGHCSGPFG
;
A
#
# COMPACT_ATOMS: atom_id res chain seq x y z
N MET A 1 36.83 -10.57 -1.13
CA MET A 1 35.64 -11.21 -0.50
C MET A 1 35.56 -12.67 -0.96
N ASN A 2 36.38 -13.58 -0.39
CA ASN A 2 36.35 -15.02 -0.73
C ASN A 2 35.97 -15.92 0.45
N ASP A 3 35.85 -15.38 1.66
CA ASP A 3 35.44 -16.10 2.85
C ASP A 3 33.95 -16.52 2.76
N PRO A 4 33.61 -17.81 2.93
CA PRO A 4 32.23 -18.31 2.90
C PRO A 4 31.43 -18.05 4.19
N VAL A 5 32.08 -17.93 5.35
CA VAL A 5 31.48 -17.68 6.68
C VAL A 5 30.95 -16.25 6.76
N LEU A 6 31.72 -15.28 6.26
CA LEU A 6 31.30 -13.88 6.23
C LEU A 6 30.03 -13.70 5.37
N ARG A 7 29.91 -14.41 4.24
CA ARG A 7 28.70 -14.38 3.39
C ARG A 7 27.46 -14.92 4.11
N LEU A 8 27.62 -15.98 4.89
CA LEU A 8 26.54 -16.55 5.69
C LEU A 8 26.09 -15.58 6.80
N ASN A 9 27.02 -14.83 7.39
CA ASN A 9 26.73 -13.79 8.38
C ASN A 9 26.04 -12.57 7.74
N TRP A 10 26.42 -12.17 6.52
CA TRP A 10 25.73 -11.13 5.75
C TRP A 10 24.28 -11.52 5.41
N GLN A 11 24.01 -12.81 5.14
CA GLN A 11 22.64 -13.30 4.90
C GLN A 11 21.77 -13.26 6.16
N LYS A 12 22.36 -13.31 7.36
CA LYS A 12 21.69 -13.21 8.66
C LYS A 12 21.84 -11.83 9.32
N ALA A 13 22.40 -10.86 8.59
CA ALA A 13 22.80 -9.56 9.13
C ALA A 13 21.66 -8.82 9.82
N TRP A 14 20.42 -8.94 9.34
CA TRP A 14 19.26 -8.29 9.95
C TRP A 14 19.00 -8.72 11.40
N VAL A 15 19.16 -10.01 11.70
CA VAL A 15 18.96 -10.53 13.06
C VAL A 15 20.08 -10.06 13.99
N ILE A 16 21.32 -10.06 13.49
CA ILE A 16 22.51 -9.62 14.24
C ILE A 16 22.43 -8.10 14.50
N ILE A 17 22.02 -7.30 13.51
CA ILE A 17 21.89 -5.85 13.66
C ILE A 17 20.83 -5.47 14.70
N ILE A 18 19.73 -6.22 14.79
CA ILE A 18 18.64 -5.90 15.72
C ILE A 18 18.94 -6.39 17.15
N MET A 19 19.52 -7.59 17.30
CA MET A 19 19.71 -8.24 18.60
C MET A 19 21.09 -8.02 19.22
N GLU A 20 22.14 -7.87 18.41
CA GLU A 20 23.54 -7.74 18.88
C GLU A 20 23.99 -6.26 18.98
N SER A 21 23.40 -5.37 18.18
CA SER A 21 23.79 -3.94 18.18
C SER A 21 23.08 -3.17 19.28
N PRO A 22 23.79 -2.36 20.11
CA PRO A 22 23.17 -1.52 21.13
C PRO A 22 22.17 -0.51 20.55
N HIS A 23 22.39 -0.08 19.30
CA HIS A 23 21.44 0.79 18.58
C HIS A 23 20.20 0.03 18.10
N GLY A 24 20.33 -1.24 17.73
CA GLY A 24 19.21 -2.08 17.26
C GLY A 24 18.16 -2.30 18.35
N LEU A 25 18.63 -2.61 19.57
CA LEU A 25 17.76 -2.76 20.74
C LEU A 25 17.10 -1.43 21.11
N MET A 26 17.83 -0.31 21.09
CA MET A 26 17.25 1.01 21.35
C MET A 26 16.15 1.38 20.35
N ILE A 27 16.37 1.12 19.05
CA ILE A 27 15.37 1.35 18.01
C ILE A 27 14.14 0.48 18.28
N PHE A 28 14.33 -0.80 18.60
CA PHE A 28 13.22 -1.71 18.85
C PHE A 28 12.37 -1.30 20.07
N TYR A 29 13.02 -1.02 21.21
CA TYR A 29 12.32 -0.77 22.46
C TYR A 29 11.80 0.66 22.62
N ILE A 30 12.38 1.65 21.92
CA ILE A 30 11.98 3.06 22.06
C ILE A 30 11.18 3.52 20.85
N PHE A 31 11.64 3.27 19.62
CA PHE A 31 10.96 3.83 18.44
C PHE A 31 9.63 3.14 18.13
N PHE A 32 9.55 1.80 18.22
CA PHE A 32 8.29 1.10 17.96
C PHE A 32 7.13 1.55 18.85
N PRO A 33 7.24 1.59 20.20
CA PRO A 33 6.13 2.02 21.03
C PRO A 33 5.78 3.50 20.81
N VAL A 34 6.76 4.37 20.53
CA VAL A 34 6.49 5.78 20.21
C VAL A 34 5.66 5.91 18.93
N VAL A 35 5.98 5.15 17.87
CA VAL A 35 5.21 5.17 16.61
C VAL A 35 3.81 4.57 16.80
N ILE A 36 3.69 3.48 17.57
CA ILE A 36 2.41 2.84 17.86
C ILE A 36 1.50 3.79 18.67
N LEU A 37 2.02 4.36 19.77
CA LEU A 37 1.24 5.29 20.58
C LEU A 37 0.92 6.58 19.83
N GLY A 38 1.86 7.07 19.01
CA GLY A 38 1.65 8.25 18.17
C GLY A 38 0.54 8.04 17.13
N THR A 39 0.55 6.91 16.41
CA THR A 39 -0.52 6.58 15.44
C THR A 39 -1.88 6.40 16.11
N ILE A 40 -1.94 5.73 17.27
CA ILE A 40 -3.17 5.59 18.05
C ILE A 40 -3.68 6.96 18.51
N ALA A 41 -2.80 7.80 19.05
CA ALA A 41 -3.16 9.14 19.51
C ALA A 41 -3.70 10.01 18.37
N CYS A 42 -3.10 9.96 17.18
CA CYS A 42 -3.60 10.67 16.00
C CYS A 42 -5.00 10.17 15.59
N ASN A 43 -5.21 8.85 15.53
CA ASN A 43 -6.51 8.28 15.16
C ASN A 43 -7.61 8.63 16.18
N VAL A 44 -7.30 8.55 17.48
CA VAL A 44 -8.23 8.93 18.55
C VAL A 44 -8.50 10.43 18.52
N GLY A 45 -7.47 11.25 18.30
CA GLY A 45 -7.62 12.69 18.15
C GLY A 45 -8.56 13.05 17.01
N LEU A 46 -8.41 12.42 15.84
CA LEU A 46 -9.30 12.61 14.70
C LEU A 46 -10.73 12.16 15.01
N ALA A 47 -10.91 10.99 15.65
CA ALA A 47 -12.22 10.47 16.01
C ALA A 47 -12.99 11.35 17.02
N VAL A 48 -12.27 12.09 17.88
CA VAL A 48 -12.87 13.03 18.84
C VAL A 48 -13.19 14.37 18.18
N LEU A 49 -12.31 14.87 17.31
CA LEU A 49 -12.51 16.15 16.62
C LEU A 49 -13.58 16.08 15.53
N GLU A 50 -13.69 14.95 14.84
CA GLU A 50 -14.65 14.71 13.76
C GLU A 50 -15.41 13.40 14.04
N PRO A 51 -16.48 13.44 14.86
CA PRO A 51 -17.27 12.26 15.14
C PRO A 51 -18.08 11.83 13.90
N SER A 52 -18.13 10.53 13.62
CA SER A 52 -18.90 10.01 12.50
C SER A 52 -20.41 10.13 12.75
N THR A 53 -21.14 10.65 11.76
CA THR A 53 -22.60 10.74 11.80
C THR A 53 -23.22 9.46 11.27
N ILE A 54 -24.21 8.92 11.98
CA ILE A 54 -25.07 7.84 11.45
C ILE A 54 -26.03 8.46 10.43
N GLY A 55 -26.03 7.91 9.21
CA GLY A 55 -26.91 8.35 8.13
C GLY A 55 -28.37 7.90 8.29
N GLU A 56 -29.20 8.31 7.34
CA GLU A 56 -30.61 7.92 7.28
C GLU A 56 -30.76 6.40 7.04
N PRO A 57 -31.81 5.75 7.61
CA PRO A 57 -32.09 4.35 7.33
C PRO A 57 -32.23 4.08 5.84
N ALA A 58 -31.75 2.94 5.38
CA ALA A 58 -31.81 2.58 3.97
C ALA A 58 -33.27 2.41 3.51
N ASP A 59 -33.70 3.24 2.56
CA ASP A 59 -34.98 3.12 1.86
C ASP A 59 -34.75 2.58 0.44
N PRO A 60 -35.33 1.42 0.06
CA PRO A 60 -35.19 0.87 -1.29
C PRO A 60 -35.85 1.71 -2.39
N PHE A 61 -36.72 2.67 -2.05
CA PHE A 61 -37.45 3.50 -3.03
C PHE A 61 -36.88 4.90 -3.20
N ALA A 62 -36.01 5.36 -2.29
CA ALA A 62 -35.37 6.66 -2.36
C ALA A 62 -33.85 6.49 -2.56
N THR A 63 -33.36 6.85 -3.74
CA THR A 63 -31.92 6.90 -3.99
C THR A 63 -31.33 8.22 -3.51
N PRO A 64 -30.29 8.22 -2.66
CA PRO A 64 -29.63 9.45 -2.24
C PRO A 64 -28.96 10.14 -3.43
N LEU A 65 -28.80 11.47 -3.35
CA LEU A 65 -28.25 12.29 -4.44
C LEU A 65 -26.81 11.92 -4.81
N GLU A 66 -26.01 11.49 -3.82
CA GLU A 66 -24.61 11.14 -3.98
C GLU A 66 -24.35 9.72 -3.45
N ILE A 67 -24.19 8.76 -4.36
CA ILE A 67 -23.81 7.37 -4.04
C ILE A 67 -22.31 7.17 -4.31
N LEU A 68 -21.47 7.60 -3.37
CA LEU A 68 -20.02 7.43 -3.46
C LEU A 68 -19.54 6.36 -2.49
N PRO A 69 -18.65 5.45 -2.92
CA PRO A 69 -17.98 4.53 -2.01
C PRO A 69 -16.87 5.24 -1.24
N GLU A 70 -16.13 4.52 -0.41
CA GLU A 70 -14.97 5.09 0.29
C GLU A 70 -13.83 5.49 -0.68
N TRP A 71 -12.95 6.39 -0.24
CA TRP A 71 -11.95 7.07 -1.07
C TRP A 71 -11.01 6.13 -1.83
N TYR A 72 -10.64 4.99 -1.25
CA TYR A 72 -9.77 4.00 -1.89
C TYR A 72 -10.49 3.20 -2.99
N PHE A 73 -11.82 3.23 -3.04
CA PHE A 73 -12.60 2.64 -4.12
C PHE A 73 -12.89 3.60 -5.27
N PHE A 74 -12.52 4.88 -5.18
CA PHE A 74 -12.77 5.85 -6.26
C PHE A 74 -12.18 5.43 -7.62
N PRO A 75 -10.96 4.88 -7.73
CA PRO A 75 -10.43 4.43 -9.02
C PRO A 75 -11.27 3.30 -9.63
N VAL A 76 -11.70 2.35 -8.80
CA VAL A 76 -12.56 1.23 -9.20
C VAL A 76 -13.95 1.75 -9.61
N PHE A 77 -14.51 2.69 -8.85
CA PHE A 77 -15.80 3.32 -9.13
C PHE A 77 -15.79 4.07 -10.47
N GLN A 78 -14.69 4.76 -10.79
CA GLN A 78 -14.54 5.43 -12.08
C GLN A 78 -14.55 4.43 -13.24
N ILE A 79 -13.86 3.29 -13.13
CA ILE A 79 -13.92 2.20 -14.12
C ILE A 79 -15.36 1.64 -14.19
N LEU A 80 -16.04 1.56 -13.04
CA LEU A 80 -17.40 1.05 -12.96
C LEU A 80 -18.40 1.96 -13.71
N ARG A 81 -18.23 3.28 -13.72
CA ARG A 81 -19.18 4.20 -14.40
C ARG A 81 -18.85 4.51 -15.86
N THR A 82 -17.60 4.33 -16.29
CA THR A 82 -17.18 4.64 -17.67
C THR A 82 -17.32 3.47 -18.63
N VAL A 83 -17.19 2.23 -18.15
CA VAL A 83 -17.25 1.04 -19.00
C VAL A 83 -18.68 0.47 -19.05
N PRO A 84 -19.35 0.45 -20.22
CA PRO A 84 -20.75 0.02 -20.33
C PRO A 84 -20.95 -1.49 -20.17
N ASN A 85 -19.96 -2.31 -20.56
CA ASN A 85 -20.08 -3.77 -20.50
C ASN A 85 -19.72 -4.30 -19.09
N LYS A 86 -20.67 -5.01 -18.47
CA LYS A 86 -20.54 -5.61 -17.13
C LYS A 86 -19.34 -6.58 -17.02
N TYR A 87 -19.05 -7.37 -18.05
CA TYR A 87 -17.96 -8.36 -18.02
C TYR A 87 -16.59 -7.71 -18.10
N ILE A 88 -16.40 -6.80 -19.06
CA ILE A 88 -15.13 -6.08 -19.28
C ILE A 88 -14.72 -5.34 -18.00
N ARG A 89 -15.68 -4.62 -17.42
CA ARG A 89 -15.52 -3.87 -16.19
C ARG A 89 -15.13 -4.74 -14.99
N ARG A 90 -15.73 -5.93 -14.84
CA ARG A 90 -15.35 -6.90 -13.80
C ARG A 90 -13.94 -7.43 -14.02
N SER A 91 -13.57 -7.69 -15.28
CA SER A 91 -12.23 -8.18 -15.64
C SER A 91 -11.13 -7.14 -15.36
N PHE A 92 -11.36 -5.85 -15.64
CA PHE A 92 -10.40 -4.79 -15.33
C PHE A 92 -10.11 -4.67 -13.83
N ASN A 93 -11.14 -4.76 -12.99
CA ASN A 93 -10.95 -4.73 -11.54
C ASN A 93 -10.14 -5.94 -11.04
N GLY A 94 -10.41 -7.13 -11.59
CA GLY A 94 -9.63 -8.34 -11.27
C GLY A 94 -8.18 -8.24 -11.74
N PHE A 95 -7.95 -7.63 -12.90
CA PHE A 95 -6.60 -7.46 -13.46
C PHE A 95 -5.70 -6.60 -12.57
N SER A 96 -6.24 -5.56 -11.93
CA SER A 96 -5.48 -4.72 -11.00
C SER A 96 -4.87 -5.53 -9.85
N THR A 97 -5.67 -6.39 -9.21
CA THR A 97 -5.20 -7.23 -8.09
C THR A 97 -4.23 -8.31 -8.56
N CYS A 98 -4.52 -8.95 -9.70
CA CYS A 98 -3.64 -9.95 -10.29
C CYS A 98 -2.28 -9.36 -10.71
N GLY A 99 -2.25 -8.11 -11.21
CA GLY A 99 -1.03 -7.41 -11.58
C GLY A 99 -0.09 -7.20 -10.39
N ILE A 100 -0.62 -6.84 -9.22
CA ILE A 100 0.16 -6.68 -7.99
C ILE A 100 0.75 -8.01 -7.53
N ILE A 101 -0.04 -9.09 -7.57
CA ILE A 101 0.43 -10.44 -7.17
C ILE A 101 1.57 -10.92 -8.10
N ASN A 102 1.45 -10.66 -9.40
CA ASN A 102 2.45 -11.11 -10.38
C ASN A 102 3.69 -10.20 -10.45
N SER A 103 3.67 -9.01 -9.83
CA SER A 103 4.78 -8.05 -9.87
C SER A 103 6.11 -8.65 -9.39
N SER A 104 6.09 -9.42 -8.30
CA SER A 104 7.27 -10.10 -7.75
C SER A 104 7.93 -11.07 -8.71
N PHE A 105 7.14 -11.71 -9.59
CA PHE A 105 7.66 -12.64 -10.60
C PHE A 105 8.18 -11.90 -11.83
N LEU A 106 7.46 -10.87 -12.28
CA LEU A 106 7.83 -10.06 -13.45
C LEU A 106 9.12 -9.26 -13.22
N GLU A 107 9.30 -8.71 -12.03
CA GLU A 107 10.47 -7.88 -11.70
C GLU A 107 11.69 -8.68 -11.23
N ASN A 108 11.59 -10.01 -11.12
CA ASN A 108 12.70 -10.89 -10.71
C ASN A 108 13.83 -10.99 -11.76
N VAL A 109 13.70 -10.30 -12.89
CA VAL A 109 14.74 -10.24 -13.93
C VAL A 109 15.98 -9.44 -13.49
N ASN A 110 15.84 -8.49 -12.56
CA ASN A 110 16.93 -7.60 -12.14
C ASN A 110 17.22 -7.71 -10.63
N LYS A 111 18.48 -7.84 -10.24
CA LYS A 111 18.88 -7.95 -8.81
C LYS A 111 18.89 -6.61 -8.05
N PHE A 112 18.99 -5.48 -8.75
CA PHE A 112 19.15 -4.16 -8.12
C PHE A 112 17.90 -3.73 -7.36
N GLN A 113 17.99 -3.24 -6.11
CA GLN A 113 16.82 -2.73 -5.39
C GLN A 113 16.59 -1.21 -5.57
N ASN A 114 17.64 -0.47 -5.94
CA ASN A 114 17.58 0.99 -6.06
C ASN A 114 16.69 1.42 -7.25
N PRO A 115 15.67 2.28 -7.06
CA PRO A 115 14.80 2.79 -8.13
C PRO A 115 15.57 3.42 -9.30
N PHE A 116 16.62 4.20 -9.02
CA PHE A 116 17.43 4.83 -10.07
C PHE A 116 18.20 3.84 -10.97
N ARG A 117 18.30 2.58 -10.56
CA ARG A 117 18.91 1.50 -11.35
C ARG A 117 17.87 0.62 -12.06
N ARG A 118 16.57 0.93 -11.95
CA ARG A 118 15.46 0.26 -12.64
C ARG A 118 14.53 1.28 -13.34
N PRO A 119 15.03 2.05 -14.33
CA PRO A 119 14.28 3.15 -14.93
C PRO A 119 12.94 2.70 -15.54
N VAL A 120 12.87 1.50 -16.13
CA VAL A 120 11.63 0.99 -16.74
C VAL A 120 10.55 0.70 -15.70
N ALA A 121 10.90 -0.02 -14.61
CA ALA A 121 9.94 -0.34 -13.55
C ALA A 121 9.46 0.92 -12.82
N THR A 122 10.37 1.86 -12.55
CA THR A 122 10.03 3.14 -11.93
C THR A 122 9.11 3.97 -12.83
N THR A 123 9.34 4.04 -14.14
CA THR A 123 8.43 4.76 -15.05
C THR A 123 7.05 4.12 -15.10
N VAL A 124 6.95 2.79 -15.16
CA VAL A 124 5.64 2.09 -15.15
C VAL A 124 4.88 2.36 -13.84
N PHE A 125 5.57 2.32 -12.70
CA PHE A 125 4.98 2.67 -11.40
C PHE A 125 4.49 4.12 -11.36
N LEU A 126 5.30 5.08 -11.82
CA LEU A 126 4.95 6.50 -11.83
C LEU A 126 3.79 6.79 -12.77
N VAL A 127 3.78 6.22 -13.98
CA VAL A 127 2.65 6.37 -14.91
C VAL A 127 1.36 5.81 -14.30
N GLY A 128 1.44 4.62 -13.68
CA GLY A 128 0.30 4.03 -12.97
C GLY A 128 -0.24 4.92 -11.85
N HIS A 129 0.64 5.54 -11.06
CA HIS A 129 0.26 6.43 -9.96
C HIS A 129 -0.31 7.77 -10.45
N CYS A 130 0.31 8.39 -11.46
CA CYS A 130 -0.12 9.68 -12.00
C CYS A 130 -1.41 9.58 -12.86
N SER A 131 -1.68 8.42 -13.46
CA SER A 131 -2.92 8.21 -14.24
C SER A 131 -4.17 7.96 -13.38
N GLY A 132 -4.03 7.95 -12.05
CA GLY A 132 -5.13 7.81 -11.11
C GLY A 132 -6.09 9.02 -11.13
N PRO A 133 -7.33 8.86 -10.62
CA PRO A 133 -8.39 9.88 -10.68
C PRO A 133 -8.16 11.13 -9.80
N PHE A 134 -6.98 11.30 -9.22
CA PHE A 134 -6.59 12.44 -8.39
C PHE A 134 -5.53 13.35 -9.06
N GLY A 135 -5.22 13.09 -10.34
CA GLY A 135 -4.41 13.97 -11.21
C GLY A 135 -5.26 14.93 -12.03
#